data_AF-A0A7X5VPH1-F1
#
_entry.id   AF-A0A7X5VPH1-F1
#
_cell.length_a   1.000
_cell.length_b   1.000
_cell.length_c   1.000
_cell.angle_alpha   90.00
_cell.angle_beta   90.00
_cell.angle_gamma   90.00
#
_symmetry.space_group_name_H-M   'P 1'
#
loop_
_entity.id
_entity.type
_entity.pdbx_description
1 polymer ?
#
loop_
_entity_poly.entity_id
_entity_poly.type
_entity_poly.pdbx_seq_one_letter_code
_entity_poly.pdbx_strand_id
1 'polypeptide(L)' 'PVAYECRTRQVLRLAPGAPGGANLVVGEVVHVYVDDRLVSERFEIDADRLAAFGRMGGIEYCRT' A
#
# COMPACT_ATOMS: atom_id res chain seq x y z
N PRO A 1 4.97 -8.45 -6.20
CA PRO A 1 6.01 -8.96 -5.28
C PRO A 1 5.50 -9.08 -3.84
N VAL A 2 4.66 -8.15 -3.40
CA VAL A 2 3.96 -8.17 -2.10
C VAL A 2 2.51 -7.81 -2.33
N ALA A 3 1.59 -8.45 -1.63
CA ALA A 3 0.17 -8.12 -1.66
C ALA A 3 -0.46 -8.35 -0.28
N TYR A 4 -1.45 -7.52 0.04
CA TYR A 4 -2.24 -7.65 1.26
C TYR A 4 -3.67 -8.00 0.88
N GLU A 5 -4.20 -9.09 1.44
CA GLU A 5 -5.63 -9.33 1.43
C GLU A 5 -6.24 -8.55 2.58
N CYS A 6 -7.22 -7.71 2.27
CA CYS A 6 -7.80 -6.79 3.23
C CYS A 6 -9.32 -6.96 3.32
N ARG A 7 -9.85 -6.86 4.54
CA ARG A 7 -11.27 -6.67 4.81
C ARG A 7 -11.55 -5.20 5.11
N THR A 8 -12.51 -4.59 4.40
CA THR A 8 -12.91 -3.20 4.67
C THR A 8 -13.50 -3.08 6.07
N ARG A 9 -12.95 -2.18 6.89
CA ARG A 9 -13.45 -1.87 8.24
C ARG A 9 -14.28 -0.61 8.27
N GLN A 10 -13.86 0.41 7.53
CA GLN A 10 -14.55 1.69 7.50
C GLN A 10 -14.31 2.42 6.18
N VAL A 11 -15.28 3.21 5.75
CA VAL A 11 -15.13 4.20 4.68
C VAL A 11 -15.55 5.56 5.22
N LEU A 12 -14.59 6.47 5.36
CA LEU A 12 -14.81 7.85 5.79
C LEU A 12 -14.89 8.76 4.57
N ARG A 13 -16.00 9.48 4.43
CA ARG A 13 -16.18 10.46 3.35
C ARG A 13 -15.65 11.81 3.81
N LEU A 14 -14.58 12.28 3.17
CA LEU A 14 -13.98 13.58 3.44
C LEU A 14 -14.59 14.62 2.49
N ALA A 15 -15.10 15.72 3.06
CA ALA A 15 -15.82 16.78 2.34
C ALA A 15 -17.02 16.27 1.50
N PRO A 16 -17.99 15.56 2.12
CA PRO A 16 -19.13 15.02 1.39
C PRO A 16 -19.96 16.14 0.74
N GLY A 17 -20.27 15.97 -0.55
CA GLY A 17 -21.06 16.94 -1.31
C GLY A 17 -20.26 18.11 -1.90
N ALA A 18 -18.95 18.20 -1.66
CA ALA A 18 -18.08 19.21 -2.26
C ALA A 18 -17.20 18.63 -3.39
N PRO A 19 -16.92 19.41 -4.45
CA PRO A 19 -15.92 19.04 -5.46
C PRO A 19 -14.54 18.84 -4.83
N GLY A 20 -13.79 17.82 -5.28
CA GLY A 20 -12.45 17.53 -4.75
C GLY A 20 -12.41 16.78 -3.41
N GLY A 21 -13.55 16.31 -2.91
CA GLY A 21 -13.60 15.41 -1.76
C GLY A 21 -12.96 14.04 -2.03
N ALA A 22 -12.75 13.25 -0.97
CA ALA A 22 -12.07 11.95 -1.04
C ALA A 22 -12.74 10.92 -0.12
N ASN A 23 -12.49 9.64 -0.39
CA ASN A 23 -12.85 8.56 0.52
C ASN A 23 -11.59 8.01 1.17
N LEU A 24 -11.48 8.12 2.49
CA LEU A 24 -10.48 7.40 3.26
C LEU A 24 -11.03 6.00 3.58
N VAL A 25 -10.42 4.99 2.97
CA VAL A 25 -10.81 3.58 3.16
C VAL A 25 -9.85 2.93 4.16
N VAL A 26 -10.39 2.44 5.27
CA VAL A 26 -9.63 1.73 6.30
C VAL A 26 -9.87 0.23 6.15
N GLY A 27 -8.80 -0.50 5.85
CA GLY A 27 -8.80 -1.96 5.73
C GLY A 27 -8.06 -2.62 6.89
N GLU A 28 -8.52 -3.78 7.31
CA GLU A 28 -7.76 -4.71 8.15
C GLU A 28 -7.08 -5.73 7.25
N VAL A 29 -5.77 -5.90 7.41
CA VAL A 29 -5.02 -6.95 6.73
C VAL A 29 -5.37 -8.30 7.35
N VAL A 30 -5.83 -9.25 6.53
CA VAL A 30 -6.20 -10.60 6.96
C VAL A 30 -5.21 -11.67 6.47
N HIS A 31 -4.56 -11.43 5.32
CA HIS A 31 -3.44 -12.24 4.83
C HIS A 31 -2.39 -11.35 4.15
N VAL A 32 -1.16 -11.84 4.13
CA VAL A 32 -0.04 -11.21 3.42
C VAL A 32 0.58 -12.24 2.49
N TYR A 33 0.69 -11.90 1.22
CA TYR A 33 1.53 -12.60 0.27
C TYR A 33 2.84 -11.83 0.09
N VAL A 34 3.96 -12.52 0.18
CA VAL A 34 5.30 -12.01 -0.11
C VAL A 34 6.01 -13.05 -0.97
N ASP A 35 6.72 -12.60 -2.01
CA ASP A 35 7.66 -13.46 -2.74
C ASP A 35 8.77 -13.89 -1.78
N ASP A 36 8.97 -15.20 -1.59
CA ASP A 36 9.95 -15.77 -0.64
C ASP A 36 11.36 -15.20 -0.83
N ARG A 37 11.70 -14.75 -2.04
CA ARG A 37 12.98 -14.13 -2.33
C ARG A 37 13.17 -12.78 -1.63
N LEU A 38 12.11 -12.15 -1.15
CA LEU A 38 12.13 -10.80 -0.57
C LEU A 38 12.04 -10.79 0.96
N VAL A 39 11.86 -11.94 1.59
CA VAL A 39 11.60 -12.05 3.03
C VAL A 39 12.60 -13.00 3.68
N SER A 40 13.17 -12.59 4.82
CA SER A 40 14.05 -13.42 5.62
C SER A 40 13.27 -14.46 6.43
N GLU A 41 13.95 -15.44 7.00
CA GLU A 41 13.36 -16.41 7.93
C GLU A 41 12.75 -15.76 9.18
N ARG A 42 13.09 -14.50 9.45
CA ARG A 42 12.55 -13.70 10.57
C ARG A 42 11.38 -12.80 10.15
N PHE A 43 10.87 -12.97 8.93
CA PHE A 43 9.81 -12.15 8.34
C PHE A 43 10.19 -10.67 8.11
N GLU A 44 11.49 -10.39 7.93
CA GLU A 44 11.96 -9.05 7.57
C GLU A 44 12.02 -8.91 6.05
N ILE A 45 11.56 -7.78 5.52
CA ILE A 45 11.57 -7.51 4.08
C ILE A 45 12.92 -6.89 3.67
N ASP A 46 13.53 -7.45 2.64
CA ASP A 46 14.65 -6.83 1.94
C ASP A 46 14.13 -5.71 1.02
N ALA A 47 14.27 -4.47 1.48
CA ALA A 47 13.74 -3.29 0.80
C ALA A 47 14.44 -3.00 -0.54
N ASP A 48 15.76 -3.23 -0.60
CA ASP A 48 16.55 -3.00 -1.81
C ASP A 48 16.13 -3.98 -2.91
N ARG A 49 15.86 -5.25 -2.54
CA ARG A 49 15.36 -6.27 -3.48
C ARG A 49 13.90 -6.08 -3.85
N LEU A 50 13.08 -5.52 -2.96
CA LEU A 50 11.70 -5.16 -3.27
C LEU A 50 11.65 -4.10 -4.38
N ALA A 51 12.62 -3.17 -4.39
CA ALA A 51 12.79 -2.14 -5.41
C ALA A 51 11.47 -1.40 -5.70
N ALA A 52 10.84 -0.89 -4.65
CA ALA A 52 9.56 -0.20 -4.75
C ALA A 52 9.72 1.13 -5.52
N PHE A 53 8.61 1.62 -6.07
CA PHE A 53 8.55 2.93 -6.69
C PHE A 53 7.77 3.91 -5.81
N GLY A 54 8.34 5.08 -5.58
CA GLY A 54 7.64 6.22 -4.99
C GLY A 54 6.97 7.06 -6.07
N ARG A 55 5.71 7.47 -5.85
CA ARG A 55 5.01 8.41 -6.73
C ARG A 55 5.38 9.84 -6.35
N MET A 56 5.77 10.64 -7.34
CA MET A 56 6.07 12.07 -7.18
C MET A 56 4.94 12.93 -7.78
N GLY A 57 5.12 14.25 -7.74
CA GLY A 57 4.20 15.20 -8.36
C GLY A 57 4.07 14.98 -9.88
N GLY A 58 2.89 15.26 -10.43
CA GLY A 58 2.63 15.07 -11.86
C GLY A 58 2.71 13.60 -12.26
N ILE A 59 3.50 13.29 -13.29
CA ILE A 59 3.68 11.94 -13.85
C ILE A 59 5.01 11.27 -13.41
N GLU A 60 5.72 11.89 -12.48
CA GLU A 60 7.07 11.46 -12.09
C GLU A 60 7.07 10.39 -11.00
N TYR A 61 8.17 9.64 -10.95
CA TYR A 61 8.42 8.56 -10.00
C TYR A 61 9.89 8.54 -9.58
N CYS A 62 10.18 8.04 -8.38
CA CYS A 62 11.52 7.74 -7.91
C CYS A 62 11.70 6.23 -7.66
N ARG A 63 12.94 5.77 -7.77
CA ARG A 63 13.35 4.45 -7.27
C ARG A 63 13.76 4.59 -5.81
N THR A 64 13.49 3.55 -5.02
CA THR A 64 13.98 3.41 -3.65
C THR A 64 15.37 2.80 -3.63
#